data_AF-K9Q4Q9-F1
#
_entry.id   AF-K9Q4Q9-F1
#
_cell.length_a   1.000
_cell.length_b   1.000
_cell.length_c   1.000
_cell.angle_alpha   90.00
_cell.angle_beta   90.00
_cell.angle_gamma   90.00
#
_symmetry.space_group_name_H-M   'P 1'
#
loop_
_entity.id
_entity.type
_entity.pdbx_description
1 polymer ?
#
loop_
_entity_poly.entity_id
_entity_poly.type
_entity_poly.pdbx_seq_one_letter_code
_entity_poly.pdbx_strand_id
1 'polypeptide(L)'
;MATPKFQAPATHTSAWIAQTWLAFLLSLAATTIGIYLLPINGWVKGYLGMGYIFSISSTISMAKTTRDIEESKRIVSRVDEAKLEKLLAEYDPFTK
;
A
#
# COMPACT_ATOMS: atom_id res chain seq x y z
N MET A 1 6.62 -3.58 -32.92
CA MET A 1 6.11 -4.09 -31.62
C MET A 1 6.14 -2.91 -30.66
N ALA A 2 4.99 -2.44 -30.16
CA ALA A 2 4.95 -1.27 -29.28
C ALA A 2 5.59 -1.64 -27.94
N THR A 3 6.72 -1.02 -27.60
CA THR A 3 7.31 -1.14 -26.27
C THR A 3 6.32 -0.59 -25.24
N PRO A 4 6.01 -1.33 -24.16
CA PRO A 4 5.24 -0.78 -23.07
C PRO A 4 6.06 0.34 -22.43
N LYS A 5 5.69 1.60 -22.72
CA LYS A 5 6.33 2.75 -22.08
C LYS A 5 5.87 2.80 -20.64
N PHE A 6 6.77 2.53 -19.72
CA PHE A 6 6.56 2.65 -18.29
C PHE A 6 5.95 4.02 -17.93
N GLN A 7 4.67 4.03 -17.52
CA GLN A 7 4.03 5.22 -16.99
C GLN A 7 4.32 5.34 -15.50
N ALA A 8 4.78 6.52 -15.07
CA ALA A 8 4.92 6.85 -13.66
C ALA A 8 3.57 6.67 -12.95
N PRO A 9 3.57 6.16 -11.70
CA PRO A 9 2.32 5.97 -10.98
C PRO A 9 1.60 7.31 -10.83
N ALA A 10 0.31 7.34 -11.18
CA ALA A 10 -0.52 8.51 -10.99
C ALA A 10 -0.54 8.85 -9.49
N THR A 11 -0.07 10.04 -9.13
CA THR A 11 -0.14 10.51 -7.75
C THR A 11 -1.59 10.83 -7.40
N HIS A 12 -2.05 10.41 -6.22
CA HIS A 12 -3.40 10.75 -5.76
C HIS A 12 -3.54 12.26 -5.52
N THR A 13 -4.72 12.80 -5.81
CA THR A 13 -5.07 14.19 -5.51
C THR A 13 -5.00 14.46 -4.00
N SER A 14 -4.60 15.67 -3.61
CA SER A 14 -4.55 16.11 -2.21
C SER A 14 -5.88 15.90 -1.46
N ALA A 15 -7.01 16.13 -2.13
CA ALA A 15 -8.34 15.90 -1.57
C ALA A 15 -8.59 14.43 -1.18
N TRP A 16 -8.16 13.49 -2.03
CA TRP A 16 -8.28 12.05 -1.74
C TRP A 16 -7.42 11.65 -0.55
N ILE A 17 -6.19 12.15 -0.49
CA ILE A 17 -5.27 11.91 0.64
C ILE A 17 -5.89 12.45 1.93
N ALA A 18 -6.44 13.67 1.93
CA ALA A 18 -7.09 14.22 3.11
C ALA A 18 -8.31 13.40 3.56
N GLN A 19 -9.14 12.96 2.61
CA GLN A 19 -10.31 12.12 2.90
C GLN A 19 -9.92 10.79 3.54
N THR A 20 -8.89 10.09 3.04
CA THR A 20 -8.49 8.79 3.59
C THR A 20 -7.97 8.91 5.01
N TRP A 21 -7.18 9.95 5.30
CA TRP A 21 -6.73 10.26 6.67
C TRP A 21 -7.91 10.56 7.59
N LEU A 22 -8.86 11.37 7.14
CA LEU A 22 -10.04 11.73 7.93
C LEU A 22 -10.91 10.51 8.23
N ALA A 23 -11.17 9.67 7.24
CA ALA A 23 -11.94 8.43 7.42
C ALA A 23 -11.26 7.47 8.40
N PHE A 24 -9.93 7.33 8.33
CA PHE A 24 -9.16 6.51 9.26
C PHE A 24 -9.28 7.01 10.70
N LEU A 25 -9.10 8.33 10.92
CA LEU A 25 -9.22 8.94 12.25
C LEU A 25 -10.65 8.86 12.80
N LEU A 26 -11.67 9.05 11.95
CA LEU A 26 -13.07 8.89 12.36
C LEU A 26 -13.37 7.45 12.77
N SER A 27 -12.93 6.46 12.00
CA SER A 27 -13.08 5.04 12.36
C SER A 27 -12.38 4.74 13.68
N LEU A 28 -11.20 5.34 13.89
CA LEU A 28 -10.43 5.16 15.11
C LEU A 28 -11.21 5.67 16.34
N ALA A 29 -11.66 6.93 16.23
CA ALA A 29 -12.40 7.61 17.28
C ALA A 29 -13.74 6.94 17.57
N ALA A 30 -14.51 6.59 16.53
CA ALA A 30 -15.82 5.95 16.68
C ALA A 30 -15.72 4.63 17.44
N THR A 31 -14.72 3.79 17.12
CA THR A 31 -14.51 2.52 17.81
C THR A 31 -14.07 2.71 19.26
N THR A 32 -13.14 3.64 19.51
CA THR A 32 -12.69 3.96 20.88
C THR A 32 -13.83 4.50 21.74
N ILE A 33 -14.65 5.40 21.19
CA ILE A 33 -15.85 5.93 21.85
C ILE A 33 -16.83 4.79 22.14
N GLY A 34 -17.07 3.90 21.18
CA GLY A 34 -17.93 2.72 21.37
C GLY A 34 -17.47 1.80 22.51
N ILE A 35 -16.16 1.54 22.62
CA ILE A 35 -15.59 0.77 23.74
C ILE A 35 -15.77 1.50 25.07
N TYR A 36 -15.63 2.83 25.09
CA TYR A 36 -15.77 3.64 26.30
C TYR A 36 -17.20 3.65 26.84
N LEU A 37 -18.20 3.87 25.97
CA LEU A 37 -19.62 3.91 26.30
C LEU A 37 -20.21 2.57 26.73
N LEU A 38 -19.51 1.46 26.47
CA LEU A 38 -20.02 0.12 26.77
C LEU A 38 -20.13 -0.10 28.31
N PRO A 39 -21.29 -0.50 28.86
CA PRO A 39 -21.47 -0.70 30.29
C PRO A 39 -20.96 -2.08 30.75
N ILE A 40 -19.65 -2.31 30.58
CA ILE A 40 -18.97 -3.56 30.93
C ILE A 40 -17.78 -3.32 31.88
N ASN A 41 -17.29 -4.40 32.49
CA ASN A 41 -16.12 -4.37 33.37
C ASN A 41 -14.87 -3.81 32.64
N GLY A 42 -14.09 -2.98 33.35
CA GLY A 42 -12.87 -2.37 32.82
C GLY A 42 -11.84 -3.37 32.29
N TRP A 43 -11.77 -4.58 32.86
CA TRP A 43 -10.90 -5.65 32.36
C TRP A 43 -11.26 -6.09 30.93
N VAL A 44 -12.56 -6.22 30.65
CA VAL A 44 -13.04 -6.61 29.31
C VAL A 44 -12.83 -5.46 28.31
N LYS A 45 -12.99 -4.20 28.74
CA LYS A 45 -12.61 -3.04 27.92
C LYS A 45 -11.13 -3.04 27.58
N GLY A 46 -10.27 -3.37 28.54
CA GLY A 46 -8.83 -3.52 28.34
C GLY A 46 -8.49 -4.59 27.31
N TYR A 47 -9.13 -5.77 27.40
CA TYR A 47 -8.98 -6.84 26.41
C TYR A 47 -9.36 -6.39 24.99
N LEU A 48 -10.51 -5.73 24.84
CA LEU A 48 -10.95 -5.18 23.55
C LEU A 48 -9.98 -4.11 23.03
N GLY A 49 -9.50 -3.23 23.91
CA GLY A 49 -8.52 -2.20 23.57
C GLY A 49 -7.19 -2.77 23.09
N MET A 50 -6.68 -3.83 23.75
CA MET A 50 -5.46 -4.52 23.32
C MET A 50 -5.62 -5.14 21.92
N GLY A 51 -6.71 -5.89 21.69
CA GLY A 51 -6.99 -6.49 20.38
C GLY A 51 -7.15 -5.45 19.28
N TYR A 52 -7.79 -4.33 19.60
CA TYR A 52 -7.98 -3.21 18.68
C TYR A 52 -6.65 -2.57 18.27
N ILE A 53 -5.79 -2.20 19.23
CA ILE A 53 -4.47 -1.61 18.96
C ILE A 53 -3.60 -2.59 18.15
N PHE A 54 -3.61 -3.87 18.51
CA PHE A 54 -2.85 -4.90 17.79
C PHE A 54 -3.33 -5.05 16.34
N SER A 55 -4.65 -5.06 16.12
CA SER A 55 -5.24 -5.14 14.78
C SER A 55 -4.83 -3.94 13.91
N ILE A 56 -4.86 -2.72 14.46
CA ILE A 56 -4.41 -1.51 13.75
C ILE A 56 -2.93 -1.62 13.37
N SER A 57 -2.07 -1.98 14.33
CA SER A 57 -0.62 -2.10 14.11
C SER A 57 -0.28 -3.16 13.04
N SER A 58 -0.95 -4.31 13.09
CA SER A 58 -0.81 -5.39 12.11
C SER A 58 -1.25 -4.92 10.72
N THR A 59 -2.37 -4.21 10.62
CA THR A 59 -2.88 -3.67 9.34
C THR A 59 -1.92 -2.68 8.72
N ILE A 60 -1.33 -1.77 9.51
CA ILE A 60 -0.32 -0.82 9.01
C ILE A 60 0.93 -1.55 8.51
N SER A 61 1.39 -2.56 9.26
CA SER A 61 2.54 -3.37 8.85
C SER A 61 2.26 -4.11 7.54
N MET A 62 1.09 -4.73 7.43
CA MET A 62 0.64 -5.41 6.22
C MET A 62 0.54 -4.45 5.02
N ALA A 63 -0.03 -3.25 5.21
CA ALA A 63 -0.14 -2.25 4.16
C ALA A 63 1.24 -1.80 3.63
N LYS A 64 2.22 -1.62 4.54
CA LYS A 64 3.62 -1.35 4.15
C LYS A 64 4.20 -2.49 3.35
N THR A 65 4.09 -3.73 3.84
CA THR A 65 4.60 -4.91 3.13
C THR A 65 4.00 -5.06 1.74
N THR A 66 2.69 -4.87 1.58
CA THR A 66 2.03 -4.92 0.27
C THR A 66 2.56 -3.83 -0.66
N ARG A 67 2.71 -2.59 -0.17
CA ARG A 67 3.29 -1.48 -0.93
C ARG A 67 4.73 -1.77 -1.35
N ASP A 68 5.55 -2.29 -0.44
CA ASP A 68 6.96 -2.61 -0.71
C ASP A 68 7.08 -3.71 -1.78
N ILE A 69 6.16 -4.69 -1.79
CA ILE A 69 6.09 -5.73 -2.82
C ILE A 69 5.73 -5.13 -4.18
N GLU A 70 4.77 -4.22 -4.25
CA GLU A 70 4.37 -3.54 -5.48
C GLU A 70 5.50 -2.67 -6.04
N GLU A 71 6.18 -1.90 -5.19
CA GLU A 71 7.33 -1.08 -5.56
C GLU A 71 8.49 -1.96 -6.07
N SER A 72 8.77 -3.09 -5.40
CA SER A 72 9.81 -4.04 -5.82
C SER A 72 9.52 -4.65 -7.19
N LYS A 73 8.28 -5.13 -7.43
CA LYS A 73 7.87 -5.67 -8.73
C LYS A 73 8.06 -4.66 -9.87
N ARG A 74 7.70 -3.40 -9.61
CA ARG A 74 7.86 -2.31 -10.57
C ARG A 74 9.33 -2.02 -10.89
N ILE A 75 10.23 -2.13 -9.93
CA ILE A 75 11.67 -1.93 -10.18
C ILE A 75 12.24 -3.07 -11.02
N VAL A 76 11.86 -4.32 -10.72
CA VAL A 76 12.30 -5.50 -11.47
C VAL A 76 11.88 -5.40 -12.94
N SER A 77 10.61 -5.03 -13.22
CA SER A 77 10.13 -4.90 -14.60
C SER A 77 10.91 -3.88 -15.43
N ARG A 78 11.36 -2.76 -14.83
CA ARG A 78 12.20 -1.77 -15.51
C ARG A 78 13.56 -2.33 -15.91
N VAL A 79 14.15 -3.17 -15.06
CA VAL A 79 15.44 -3.80 -15.33
C VAL A 79 15.30 -4.82 -16.45
N ASP A 80 14.22 -5.61 -16.44
CA ASP A 80 13.94 -6.59 -17.48
C ASP A 80 13.68 -5.91 -18.83
N GLU A 81 12.90 -4.83 -18.86
CA GLU A 81 12.68 -4.01 -20.06
C GLU A 81 14.00 -3.46 -20.63
N ALA A 82 14.86 -2.84 -19.80
CA ALA A 82 16.13 -2.31 -20.26
C ALA A 82 17.10 -3.40 -20.76
N LYS A 83 17.10 -4.59 -20.13
CA LYS A 83 17.87 -5.75 -20.60
C LYS A 83 17.35 -6.28 -21.92
N LEU A 84 16.03 -6.39 -22.08
CA LEU A 84 15.40 -6.81 -23.32
C LEU A 84 15.70 -5.82 -24.46
N GLU A 85 15.62 -4.51 -24.21
CA GLU A 85 16.00 -3.50 -25.19
C GLU A 85 17.46 -3.64 -25.60
N LYS A 86 18.37 -3.88 -24.65
CA LYS A 86 19.78 -4.12 -24.98
C LYS A 86 19.99 -5.40 -25.80
N LEU A 87 19.35 -6.50 -25.44
CA LEU A 87 19.44 -7.77 -26.18
C LEU A 87 18.88 -7.64 -27.59
N LEU A 88 17.76 -6.93 -27.77
CA LEU A 88 17.18 -6.65 -29.08
C LEU A 88 18.08 -5.74 -29.92
N ALA A 89 18.74 -4.75 -29.31
CA ALA A 89 19.66 -3.86 -30.01
C ALA A 89 20.96 -4.58 -30.42
N GLU A 90 21.45 -5.50 -29.61
CA GLU A 90 22.65 -6.30 -29.89
C GLU A 90 22.37 -7.42 -30.91
N TYR A 91 21.13 -7.92 -30.95
CA TYR A 91 20.67 -8.93 -31.89
C TYR A 91 19.71 -8.32 -32.90
N ASP A 92 20.19 -7.38 -33.73
CA ASP A 92 19.46 -6.86 -34.88
C ASP A 92 19.79 -7.70 -36.15
N PRO A 93 18.95 -8.68 -36.52
CA PRO A 93 19.19 -9.56 -37.66
C PRO A 93 19.04 -8.87 -39.03
N PHE A 94 18.67 -7.59 -39.10
CA PHE A 94 18.49 -6.84 -40.35
C PHE A 94 19.72 -6.02 -40.78
N THR A 95 20.81 -6.05 -40.01
CA THR A 95 22.09 -5.42 -40.39
C THR A 95 23.09 -6.45 -40.93
N LYS A 96 22.68 -7.22 -41.94
CA LYS A 96 23.57 -8.08 -42.74
C LYS A 96 23.31 -7.89 -44.23
#